data_AF-A0A2D8ES69-F1
#
_entry.id   AF-A0A2D8ES69-F1
#
_cell.length_a   1.000
_cell.length_b   1.000
_cell.length_c   1.000
_cell.angle_alpha   90.00
_cell.angle_beta   90.00
_cell.angle_gamma   90.00
#
_symmetry.space_group_name_H-M   'P 1'
#
loop_
_entity.id
_entity.type
_entity.pdbx_description
1 polymer ?
#
loop_
_entity_poly.entity_id
_entity_poly.type
_entity_poly.pdbx_seq_one_letter_code
_entity_poly.pdbx_strand_id
1 'polypeptide(L)'
;MKFHEYYNYYLSLHQNKWCRRMHVIGQLFTLLYVALVLNYQVWVMLLLTPFVVYPFAWAGHYVFEKNKPAAFSNPVWAKVCDWIMLKDWILGRLER
;
A
#
# COMPACT_ATOMS: atom_id res chain seq x y z
N MET A 1 5.17 20.68 2.49
CA MET A 1 5.22 19.53 3.41
C MET A 1 6.47 18.73 3.14
N LYS A 2 7.28 18.46 4.16
CA LYS A 2 8.45 17.58 4.04
C LYS A 2 8.01 16.11 3.99
N PHE A 3 8.84 15.22 3.46
CA PHE A 3 8.48 13.80 3.34
C PHE A 3 8.10 13.15 4.68
N HIS A 4 8.83 13.47 5.76
CA HIS A 4 8.53 12.95 7.09
C HIS A 4 7.15 13.40 7.60
N GLU A 5 6.78 14.65 7.39
CA GLU A 5 5.44 15.17 7.74
C GLU A 5 4.35 14.44 6.94
N TYR A 6 4.61 14.15 5.66
CA TYR A 6 3.69 13.37 4.85
C TYR A 6 3.58 11.92 5.33
N TYR A 7 4.67 11.30 5.78
CA TYR A 7 4.61 9.95 6.33
C TYR A 7 3.78 9.91 7.63
N ASN A 8 3.92 10.92 8.50
CA ASN A 8 3.09 11.04 9.70
C ASN A 8 1.60 11.25 9.35
N TYR A 9 1.31 12.09 8.36
CA TYR A 9 -0.05 12.24 7.82
C TYR A 9 -0.57 10.95 7.18
N TYR A 10 0.27 10.23 6.44
CA TYR A 10 -0.09 8.95 5.85
C TYR A 10 -0.47 7.96 6.94
N LEU A 11 0.35 7.81 7.99
CA LEU A 11 0.05 6.91 9.11
C LEU A 11 -1.20 7.33 9.89
N SER A 12 -1.51 8.63 9.99
CA SER A 12 -2.76 9.09 10.64
C SER A 12 -4.02 8.66 9.88
N LEU A 13 -3.91 8.29 8.61
CA LEU A 13 -5.00 7.70 7.82
C LEU A 13 -5.08 6.17 7.92
N HIS A 14 -4.16 5.53 8.65
CA HIS A 14 -4.03 4.07 8.79
C HIS A 14 -3.97 3.64 10.26
N GLN A 15 -4.86 4.17 11.10
CA GLN A 15 -4.88 3.90 12.54
C GLN A 15 -5.45 2.51 12.86
N ASN A 16 -6.37 2.01 12.05
CA ASN A 16 -6.96 0.69 12.19
C ASN A 16 -6.01 -0.41 11.70
N LYS A 17 -5.77 -1.42 12.54
CA LYS A 17 -4.92 -2.57 12.20
C LYS A 17 -5.39 -3.32 10.95
N TRP A 18 -6.69 -3.44 10.73
CA TRP A 18 -7.23 -4.13 9.55
C TRP A 18 -7.02 -3.34 8.27
N CYS A 19 -7.02 -2.00 8.33
CA CYS A 19 -6.61 -1.18 7.19
C CYS A 19 -5.16 -1.46 6.83
N ARG A 20 -4.23 -1.39 7.80
CA ARG A 20 -2.81 -1.72 7.57
C ARG A 20 -2.61 -3.13 7.03
N ARG A 21 -3.33 -4.13 7.57
CA ARG A 21 -3.27 -5.51 7.08
C ARG A 21 -3.72 -5.65 5.63
N MET A 22 -4.79 -4.96 5.22
CA MET A 22 -5.25 -4.98 3.83
C MET A 22 -4.18 -4.41 2.89
N HIS A 23 -3.52 -3.32 3.28
CA HIS A 23 -2.39 -2.78 2.52
C HIS A 23 -1.22 -3.77 2.41
N VAL A 24 -0.85 -4.43 3.52
CA VAL A 24 0.19 -5.46 3.53
C VAL A 24 -0.18 -6.62 2.59
N ILE A 25 -1.41 -7.14 2.69
CA ILE A 25 -1.91 -8.20 1.80
C ILE A 25 -1.83 -7.75 0.34
N GLY A 26 -2.33 -6.55 0.02
CA GLY A 26 -2.28 -6.00 -1.34
C GLY A 26 -0.85 -5.89 -1.89
N GLN A 27 0.12 -5.52 -1.06
CA GLN A 27 1.53 -5.47 -1.47
C GLN A 27 2.13 -6.86 -1.70
N LEU A 28 1.80 -7.85 -0.87
CA LEU A 28 2.22 -9.24 -1.09
C LEU A 28 1.65 -9.79 -2.40
N PHE A 29 0.37 -9.53 -2.69
CA PHE A 29 -0.25 -9.88 -3.97
C PHE A 29 0.41 -9.15 -5.15
N THR A 30 0.81 -7.89 -4.97
CA THR A 30 1.56 -7.14 -6.00
C THR A 30 2.91 -7.79 -6.28
N LEU A 31 3.65 -8.22 -5.25
CA LEU A 31 4.93 -8.92 -5.41
C LEU A 31 4.74 -10.28 -6.11
N LEU A 32 3.73 -11.05 -5.69
CA LEU A 32 3.38 -12.33 -6.33
C LEU A 32 3.02 -12.12 -7.81
N TYR A 33 2.20 -11.12 -8.12
CA TYR A 33 1.83 -10.76 -9.48
C TYR A 33 3.07 -10.45 -10.34
N VAL A 34 3.97 -9.59 -9.85
CA VAL A 34 5.21 -9.26 -10.56
C VAL A 34 6.06 -10.52 -10.78
N ALA A 35 6.23 -11.36 -9.76
CA ALA A 35 6.99 -12.61 -9.89
C ALA A 35 6.40 -13.53 -10.98
N LEU A 36 5.07 -13.66 -11.06
CA LEU A 36 4.40 -14.44 -12.10
C LEU A 36 4.62 -13.83 -13.49
N VAL A 37 4.49 -12.50 -13.64
CA VAL A 37 4.73 -11.81 -14.91
C VAL A 37 6.15 -12.03 -15.43
N LEU A 38 7.14 -11.97 -14.54
CA LEU A 38 8.54 -12.26 -14.86
C LEU A 38 8.73 -13.73 -15.27
N ASN A 39 8.14 -14.67 -14.52
CA ASN A 39 8.23 -16.11 -14.78
C ASN A 39 7.63 -16.51 -16.13
N TYR A 40 6.46 -15.95 -16.48
CA TYR A 40 5.78 -16.21 -17.76
C TYR A 40 6.25 -15.29 -18.90
N GLN A 41 7.19 -14.38 -18.65
CA GLN A 41 7.74 -13.42 -19.62
C GLN A 41 6.68 -12.56 -20.35
N VAL A 42 5.54 -12.31 -19.70
CA VAL A 42 4.43 -11.51 -20.24
C VAL A 42 4.62 -10.02 -19.92
N TRP A 43 5.75 -9.45 -20.34
CA TRP A 43 6.25 -8.12 -19.92
C TRP A 43 5.22 -6.98 -19.98
N VAL A 44 4.31 -7.01 -20.97
CA VAL A 44 3.23 -6.01 -21.10
C VAL A 44 2.34 -5.93 -19.85
N MET A 45 2.20 -7.03 -19.12
CA MET A 45 1.40 -7.12 -17.90
C MET A 45 2.02 -6.37 -16.72
N LEU A 46 3.30 -5.98 -16.78
CA LEU A 46 3.91 -5.11 -15.78
C LEU A 46 3.20 -3.75 -15.68
N LEU A 47 2.61 -3.26 -16.78
CA LEU A 47 1.82 -2.02 -16.80
C LEU A 47 0.59 -2.06 -15.87
N LEU A 48 0.08 -3.26 -15.56
CA LEU A 48 -1.07 -3.43 -14.68
C LEU A 48 -0.71 -3.51 -13.19
N THR A 49 0.59 -3.61 -12.87
CA THR A 49 1.08 -3.74 -11.48
C THR A 49 0.52 -2.67 -10.52
N PRO A 50 0.42 -1.37 -10.89
CA PRO A 50 -0.10 -0.35 -9.98
C PRO A 50 -1.55 -0.60 -9.52
N PHE A 51 -2.35 -1.32 -10.32
CA PHE A 51 -3.76 -1.55 -10.03
C PHE A 51 -4.00 -2.74 -9.09
N VAL A 52 -3.03 -3.66 -8.96
CA VAL A 52 -3.18 -4.88 -8.15
C VAL A 52 -3.44 -4.57 -6.67
N VAL A 53 -2.82 -3.52 -6.15
CA VAL A 53 -2.93 -3.14 -4.73
C VAL A 53 -4.26 -2.44 -4.40
N TYR A 54 -4.90 -1.78 -5.37
CA TYR A 54 -6.02 -0.86 -5.13
C TYR A 54 -7.24 -1.50 -4.48
N PRO A 55 -7.71 -2.70 -4.88
CA PRO A 55 -8.87 -3.32 -4.23
C PRO A 55 -8.65 -3.52 -2.73
N PHE A 56 -7.44 -3.89 -2.32
CA PHE A 56 -7.10 -4.11 -0.92
C PHE A 56 -6.93 -2.79 -0.17
N ALA A 57 -6.11 -1.87 -0.70
CA ALA A 57 -5.86 -0.58 -0.08
C ALA A 57 -7.16 0.22 0.12
N TRP A 58 -8.01 0.28 -0.90
CA TRP A 58 -9.27 1.02 -0.84
C TRP A 58 -10.30 0.34 0.05
N ALA A 59 -10.38 -0.99 0.06
CA ALA A 59 -11.21 -1.69 1.05
C ALA A 59 -10.75 -1.37 2.48
N GLY A 60 -9.44 -1.32 2.72
CA GLY A 60 -8.84 -0.84 3.97
C GLY A 60 -9.40 0.52 4.41
N HIS A 61 -9.30 1.50 3.52
CA HIS A 61 -9.73 2.87 3.79
C HIS A 61 -11.25 3.01 3.93
N TYR A 62 -12.05 2.45 3.03
CA TYR A 62 -13.49 2.72 3.03
C TYR A 62 -14.26 1.86 4.04
N VAL A 63 -13.82 0.64 4.32
CA VAL A 63 -14.51 -0.25 5.26
C VAL A 63 -14.08 0.01 6.70
N PHE A 64 -12.76 0.11 6.96
CA PHE A 64 -12.23 0.16 8.32
C PHE A 64 -11.95 1.58 8.81
N GLU A 65 -11.34 2.43 8.00
CA GLU A 65 -11.00 3.82 8.40
C GLU A 65 -12.11 4.82 8.13
N LYS A 66 -12.97 4.54 7.13
CA LYS A 66 -13.98 5.45 6.58
C LYS A 66 -13.39 6.80 6.16
N ASN A 67 -12.18 6.79 5.61
CA ASN A 67 -11.49 7.98 5.13
C ASN A 67 -11.11 7.86 3.64
N LYS A 68 -10.56 8.94 3.07
CA LYS A 68 -10.07 8.96 1.69
C LYS A 68 -8.58 8.59 1.66
N PRO A 69 -8.14 7.73 0.73
CA PRO A 69 -6.73 7.39 0.55
C PRO A 69 -5.82 8.62 0.33
N ALA A 70 -4.63 8.60 0.94
CA ALA A 70 -3.60 9.64 0.75
C ALA A 70 -3.16 9.80 -0.73
N ALA A 71 -3.35 8.75 -1.53
CA ALA A 71 -2.99 8.72 -2.94
C ALA A 71 -3.70 9.80 -3.78
N PHE A 72 -4.86 10.31 -3.34
CA PHE A 72 -5.54 11.42 -3.99
C PHE A 72 -4.80 12.77 -3.85
N SER A 73 -3.97 12.91 -2.82
CA SER A 73 -3.17 14.13 -2.60
C SER A 73 -1.82 14.04 -3.30
N ASN A 74 -1.11 12.92 -3.13
CA ASN A 74 0.17 12.67 -3.79
C ASN A 74 0.38 11.16 -4.00
N PRO A 75 0.11 10.64 -5.22
CA PRO A 75 0.12 9.19 -5.46
C PRO A 75 1.52 8.59 -5.32
N VAL A 76 2.57 9.31 -5.72
CA VAL A 76 3.95 8.82 -5.65
C VAL A 76 4.40 8.71 -4.19
N TRP A 77 4.19 9.76 -3.40
CA TRP A 77 4.56 9.74 -1.99
C TRP A 77 3.72 8.74 -1.20
N ALA A 78 2.42 8.61 -1.52
CA ALA A 78 1.57 7.58 -0.94
C ALA A 78 2.15 6.19 -1.21
N LYS A 79 2.58 5.91 -2.44
CA LYS A 79 3.14 4.60 -2.79
C LYS A 79 4.49 4.33 -2.10
N VAL A 80 5.34 5.35 -1.92
CA VAL A 80 6.56 5.20 -1.14
C VAL A 80 6.23 4.91 0.32
N CYS A 81 5.26 5.62 0.91
CA CYS A 81 4.83 5.39 2.29
C CYS A 81 4.22 4.00 2.50
N ASP A 82 3.46 3.49 1.53
CA ASP A 82 2.98 2.10 1.47
C ASP A 82 4.12 1.11 1.72
N TRP A 83 5.22 1.23 0.97
CA TRP A 83 6.37 0.34 1.11
C TRP A 83 7.09 0.50 2.45
N ILE A 84 7.19 1.73 2.97
CA ILE A 84 7.76 1.98 4.30
C ILE A 84 6.87 1.36 5.38
N MET A 85 5.55 1.48 5.27
CA MET A 85 4.59 0.86 6.19
C MET A 85 4.70 -0.66 6.17
N LEU A 86 4.85 -1.30 4.99
CA LEU A 86 5.10 -2.74 4.90
C LEU A 86 6.40 -3.12 5.61
N LYS A 87 7.49 -2.40 5.36
CA LYS A 87 8.78 -2.62 6.04
C LYS A 87 8.62 -2.50 7.56
N ASP A 88 7.97 -1.44 8.04
CA ASP A 88 7.79 -1.21 9.48
C ASP A 88 6.87 -2.26 10.11
N TRP A 89 5.86 -2.76 9.38
CA TRP A 89 5.01 -3.88 9.82
C TRP A 89 5.79 -5.19 9.93
N ILE A 90 6.64 -5.51 8.94
CA ILE A 90 7.52 -6.69 8.96
C ILE A 90 8.49 -6.61 10.14
N LEU A 91 9.10 -5.44 10.37
CA LEU A 91 10.03 -5.21 11.48
C LEU A 91 9.34 -5.12 12.85
N GLY A 92 8.01 -5.20 12.93
CA GLY A 92 7.26 -5.13 14.19
C GLY A 92 7.26 -3.73 14.83
N ARG A 93 7.54 -2.68 14.06
CA ARG A 93 7.51 -1.27 14.50
C ARG A 93 6.11 -0.67 14.48
N LEU A 94 5.17 -1.35 13.83
CA LEU A 94 3.74 -1.03 13.83
C LEU A 94 2.97 -2.19 14.44
N GLU A 95 1.89 -1.87 15.15
CA GLU A 95 0.98 -2.88 15.69
C GLU A 95 0.37 -3.71 14.55
N ARG A 96 0.49 -5.03 14.67
CA ARG A 96 0.15 -5.99 13.61
C ARG A 96 -1.32 -6.35 13.56
#